data_AF-A0A0U5AYZ4-F1
#
_entry.id   AF-A0A0U5AYZ4-F1
#
_cell.length_a   1.000
_cell.length_b   1.000
_cell.length_c   1.000
_cell.angle_alpha   90.00
_cell.angle_beta   90.00
_cell.angle_gamma   90.00
#
_symmetry.space_group_name_H-M   'P 1'
#
loop_
_entity.id
_entity.type
_entity.pdbx_description
1 polymer ?
#
loop_
_entity_poly.entity_id
_entity_poly.type
_entity_poly.pdbx_seq_one_letter_code
_entity_poly.pdbx_strand_id
1 'polypeptide(L)'
;MANNHFWIKEDSDGKITEIVNHYRSVKNKELLLDRITLYIGGTYIVQPDNKLKLKHRHRLCTIQGFIGNEFSWEGIKAKVKFLDTKRPGRVDIGDLRNIES
;
A
#
# COMPACT_ATOMS: atom_id res chain seq x y z
N MET A 1 -20.01 -8.89 -2.63
CA MET A 1 -18.81 -8.91 -1.77
C MET A 1 -17.63 -9.14 -2.69
N ALA A 2 -16.76 -8.13 -2.88
CA ALA A 2 -15.66 -8.25 -3.82
C ALA A 2 -14.54 -9.10 -3.21
N ASN A 3 -14.33 -10.30 -3.73
CA ASN A 3 -13.20 -11.15 -3.42
C ASN A 3 -11.93 -10.49 -3.98
N ASN A 4 -11.32 -9.60 -3.21
CA ASN A 4 -10.04 -8.99 -3.59
C ASN A 4 -8.90 -9.95 -3.20
N HIS A 5 -8.27 -10.57 -4.20
CA HIS A 5 -7.08 -11.41 -4.04
C HIS A 5 -5.85 -10.54 -3.76
N PHE A 6 -5.49 -10.37 -2.49
CA PHE A 6 -4.12 -10.04 -2.14
C PHE A 6 -3.39 -11.30 -1.65
N TRP A 7 -2.08 -11.33 -1.84
CA TRP A 7 -1.22 -12.40 -1.34
C TRP A 7 -0.31 -11.83 -0.27
N ILE A 8 -0.25 -12.49 0.87
CA ILE A 8 0.62 -12.13 1.99
C ILE A 8 1.76 -13.13 2.02
N LYS A 9 2.98 -12.62 2.19
CA LYS A 9 4.14 -13.43 2.58
C LYS A 9 4.54 -13.06 3.99
N GLU A 10 4.76 -14.06 4.82
CA GLU A 10 5.20 -13.92 6.20
C GLU A 10 6.58 -14.55 6.38
N ASP A 11 7.32 -14.09 7.39
CA ASP A 11 8.54 -14.78 7.84
C ASP A 11 8.20 -15.95 8.79
N SER A 12 9.23 -16.62 9.31
CA SER A 12 9.08 -17.76 10.22
C SER A 12 8.36 -17.42 11.53
N ASP A 13 8.33 -16.14 11.90
CA ASP A 13 7.71 -15.65 13.12
C ASP A 13 6.26 -15.17 12.88
N GLY A 14 5.73 -15.38 11.67
CA GLY A 14 4.38 -14.95 11.28
C GLY A 14 4.26 -13.45 11.04
N LYS A 15 5.37 -12.75 10.81
CA LYS A 15 5.34 -11.31 10.50
C LYS A 15 5.29 -11.10 9.00
N ILE A 16 4.32 -10.30 8.57
CA ILE A 16 4.16 -9.93 7.16
C ILE A 16 5.41 -9.20 6.65
N THR A 17 5.99 -9.72 5.57
CA THR A 17 7.19 -9.19 4.89
C THR A 17 6.86 -8.60 3.53
N GLU A 18 5.84 -9.13 2.86
CA GLU A 18 5.42 -8.71 1.52
C GLU A 18 3.89 -8.84 1.36
N ILE A 19 3.31 -7.91 0.61
CA ILE A 19 1.92 -7.94 0.18
C ILE A 19 1.85 -7.69 -1.32
N VAL A 20 1.33 -8.65 -2.06
CA VAL A 20 0.96 -8.45 -3.47
C VAL A 20 -0.49 -8.01 -3.52
N ASN A 21 -0.73 -6.76 -3.87
CA ASN A 21 -2.06 -6.18 -3.96
C ASN A 21 -2.48 -6.01 -5.43
N HIS A 22 -3.64 -6.57 -5.78
CA HIS A 22 -4.29 -6.31 -7.06
C HIS A 22 -5.30 -5.19 -6.90
N TYR A 23 -5.20 -4.15 -7.72
CA TYR A 23 -6.10 -3.01 -7.66
C TYR A 23 -6.58 -2.63 -9.05
N ARG A 24 -7.73 -1.95 -9.09
CA ARG A 24 -8.25 -1.38 -10.33
C ARG A 24 -7.76 0.05 -10.45
N SER A 25 -7.23 0.41 -11.61
CA SER A 25 -6.89 1.78 -11.94
C SER A 25 -7.65 2.22 -13.18
N VAL A 26 -7.76 3.53 -13.39
CA VAL A 26 -8.32 4.09 -14.63
C VAL A 26 -7.23 4.87 -15.34
N LYS A 27 -6.87 4.44 -16.55
CA LYS A 27 -5.89 5.12 -17.41
C LYS A 27 -6.54 5.33 -18.78
N ASN A 28 -6.49 6.55 -19.31
CA ASN A 28 -7.10 6.89 -20.61
C ASN A 28 -8.59 6.48 -20.76
N LYS A 29 -9.38 6.57 -19.68
CA LYS A 29 -10.79 6.12 -19.60
C LYS A 29 -10.99 4.60 -19.67
N GLU A 30 -9.93 3.80 -19.60
CA GLU A 30 -9.98 2.35 -19.54
C GLU A 30 -9.74 1.87 -18.11
N LEU A 31 -10.49 0.85 -17.68
CA LEU A 31 -10.30 0.18 -16.40
C LEU A 31 -9.22 -0.89 -16.54
N LEU A 32 -8.12 -0.73 -15.80
CA LEU A 32 -6.99 -1.67 -15.79
C LEU A 32 -6.97 -2.47 -14.49
N LEU A 33 -6.53 -3.72 -14.59
CA LEU A 33 -6.17 -4.56 -13.45
C LEU A 33 -4.66 -4.44 -13.26
N ASP A 34 -4.26 -3.65 -12.27
CA ASP A 34 -2.86 -3.47 -11.90
C ASP A 34 -2.48 -4.35 -10.71
N ARG A 35 -1.17 -4.59 -10.61
CA ARG A 35 -0.56 -5.32 -9.51
C ARG A 35 0.57 -4.51 -8.91
N ILE A 36 0.60 -4.39 -7.59
CA ILE A 36 1.72 -3.83 -6.84
C ILE A 36 2.25 -4.84 -5.83
N THR A 37 3.57 -4.93 -5.73
CA THR A 37 4.25 -5.72 -4.70
C THR A 37 4.83 -4.76 -3.66
N LEU A 38 4.26 -4.80 -2.46
CA LEU A 38 4.66 -4.00 -1.32
C LEU A 38 5.57 -4.83 -0.42
N TYR A 39 6.79 -4.39 -0.14
CA TYR A 39 7.70 -5.09 0.76
C TYR A 39 8.37 -4.13 1.74
N ILE A 40 8.81 -4.66 2.88
CA ILE A 40 9.55 -3.86 3.89
C ILE A 40 10.86 -3.33 3.27
N GLY A 41 11.12 -2.04 3.44
CA GLY A 41 12.24 -1.34 2.81
C GLY A 41 11.95 -0.79 1.41
N GLY A 42 10.84 -1.22 0.79
CA GLY A 42 10.38 -0.68 -0.49
C GLY A 42 9.94 0.79 -0.36
N THR A 43 10.15 1.55 -1.43
CA THR A 43 9.78 2.98 -1.50
C THR A 43 8.62 3.19 -2.45
N TYR A 44 7.60 3.92 -2.00
CA TYR A 44 6.32 4.07 -2.69
C TYR A 44 5.81 5.50 -2.57
N ILE A 45 4.84 5.84 -3.41
CA ILE A 45 4.07 7.09 -3.31
C ILE A 45 2.69 6.81 -2.76
N VAL A 46 2.19 7.72 -1.91
CA VAL A 46 0.83 7.68 -1.38
C VAL A 46 -0.12 8.38 -2.36
N GLN A 47 -0.94 7.60 -3.06
CA GLN A 47 -1.94 8.02 -4.04
C GLN A 47 -3.29 7.35 -3.76
N PRO A 48 -4.06 7.84 -2.77
CA PRO A 48 -5.40 7.34 -2.49
C PRO A 48 -6.38 7.66 -3.63
N ASP A 49 -7.24 6.70 -3.97
CA ASP A 49 -8.34 6.91 -4.93
C ASP A 49 -9.43 7.84 -4.35
N ASN A 50 -9.60 7.81 -3.02
CA ASN A 50 -10.52 8.71 -2.33
C ASN A 50 -9.99 10.15 -2.33
N LYS A 51 -10.69 11.02 -3.07
CA LYS A 51 -10.38 12.46 -3.20
C LYS A 51 -10.40 13.24 -1.88
N LEU A 52 -11.00 12.72 -0.82
CA LEU A 52 -11.01 13.33 0.51
C LEU A 52 -9.77 13.00 1.34
N LYS A 53 -9.00 11.96 1.00
CA LYS A 53 -7.74 11.62 1.68
C LYS A 53 -6.61 12.54 1.21
N LEU A 54 -6.46 13.68 1.89
CA LEU A 54 -5.48 14.72 1.52
C LEU A 54 -4.18 14.69 2.35
N LYS A 55 -4.25 14.27 3.61
CA LYS A 55 -3.17 14.42 4.61
C LYS A 55 -1.78 13.93 4.16
N HIS A 56 -1.74 12.80 3.46
CA HIS A 56 -0.49 12.15 3.04
C HIS A 56 -0.36 12.02 1.53
N ARG A 57 -1.31 12.56 0.77
CA ARG A 57 -1.35 12.41 -0.68
C ARG A 57 -0.09 12.99 -1.32
N HIS A 58 0.42 12.29 -2.33
CA HIS A 58 1.62 12.60 -3.10
C HIS A 58 2.93 12.58 -2.30
N ARG A 59 2.92 12.05 -1.07
CA ARG A 59 4.15 11.91 -0.28
C ARG A 59 4.83 10.58 -0.59
N LEU A 60 6.16 10.63 -0.67
CA LEU A 60 7.00 9.45 -0.77
C LEU A 60 7.26 8.87 0.63
N CYS A 61 7.26 7.55 0.71
CA CYS A 61 7.51 6.85 1.96
C CYS A 61 8.20 5.51 1.74
N THR A 62 8.92 5.07 2.78
CA THR A 62 9.50 3.71 2.84
C THR A 62 8.70 2.88 3.82
N ILE A 63 8.31 1.66 3.42
CA ILE A 63 7.63 0.73 4.31
C ILE A 63 8.60 0.22 5.37
N GLN A 64 8.18 0.29 6.64
CA GLN A 64 8.92 -0.22 7.80
C GLN A 64 8.28 -1.49 8.38
N GLY A 65 7.05 -1.80 7.97
CA GLY A 65 6.32 -2.99 8.38
C GLY A 65 4.85 -2.88 8.04
N PHE A 66 4.11 -3.96 8.29
CA PHE A 66 2.66 -4.00 8.12
C PHE A 66 1.98 -4.24 9.46
N ILE A 67 0.73 -3.80 9.58
CA ILE A 67 -0.14 -4.03 10.73
C ILE A 67 -1.56 -4.29 10.25
N GLY A 68 -2.25 -5.27 10.81
CA GLY A 68 -3.63 -5.58 10.47
C GLY A 68 -3.96 -7.03 10.74
N ASN A 69 -5.26 -7.36 10.72
CA ASN A 69 -5.71 -8.75 10.70
C ASN A 69 -6.01 -9.14 9.24
N GLU A 70 -5.82 -10.42 8.91
CA GLU A 70 -5.93 -10.97 7.55
C GLU A 70 -7.35 -10.88 6.94
N PHE A 71 -8.34 -10.43 7.72
CA PHE A 71 -9.76 -10.54 7.36
C PHE A 71 -10.30 -9.42 6.47
N SER A 72 -9.61 -8.29 6.29
CA SER A 72 -10.04 -7.27 5.32
C SER A 72 -8.91 -6.37 4.80
N TRP A 73 -9.03 -5.94 3.54
CA TRP A 73 -8.14 -4.97 2.89
C TRP A 73 -8.15 -3.59 3.56
N GLU A 74 -9.26 -3.24 4.24
CA GLU A 74 -9.37 -2.03 5.07
C GLU A 74 -8.62 -2.17 6.41
N GLY A 75 -8.32 -3.41 6.83
CA GLY A 75 -7.65 -3.74 8.08
C GLY A 75 -6.14 -3.67 8.02
N ILE A 76 -5.53 -3.86 6.84
CA ILE A 76 -4.06 -3.87 6.69
C ILE A 76 -3.52 -2.48 6.35
N LYS A 77 -2.65 -1.97 7.22
CA LYS A 77 -1.93 -0.69 7.05
C LYS A 77 -0.43 -0.92 6.96
N ALA A 78 0.23 -0.10 6.16
CA ALA A 78 1.68 0.00 6.17
C ALA A 78 2.13 1.00 7.24
N LYS A 79 3.03 0.57 8.12
CA LYS A 79 3.90 1.47 8.90
C LYS A 79 4.95 2.02 7.95
N VAL A 80 5.07 3.33 7.84
CA VAL A 80 5.97 3.97 6.88
C VAL A 80 6.83 5.04 7.53
N LYS A 81 7.96 5.35 6.90
CA LYS A 81 8.74 6.56 7.18
C LYS A 81 8.63 7.50 5.98
N PHE A 82 8.07 8.68 6.17
CA PHE A 82 7.94 9.65 5.08
C PHE A 82 9.30 10.26 4.73
N LEU A 83 9.62 10.35 3.43
CA LEU A 83 10.97 10.73 2.99
C LEU A 83 11.26 12.23 3.14
N ASP A 84 10.23 13.07 3.06
CA ASP A 84 10.29 14.52 3.21
C ASP A 84 10.55 14.95 4.67
N THR A 85 9.82 14.39 5.62
CA THR A 85 9.90 14.80 7.03
C THR A 85 10.71 13.84 7.90
N LYS A 86 11.08 12.68 7.37
CA LYS A 86 11.70 11.55 8.11
C LYS A 86 10.87 11.05 9.29
N ARG A 87 9.61 11.47 9.43
CA ARG A 87 8.71 11.08 10.53
C ARG A 87 7.99 9.77 10.21
N PRO A 88 7.70 8.95 11.23
CA PRO A 88 6.88 7.76 11.06
C PRO A 88 5.42 8.12 10.75
N GLY A 89 4.74 7.20 10.08
CA GLY A 89 3.34 7.32 9.71
C GLY A 89 2.67 5.97 9.49
N ARG A 90 1.37 6.01 9.22
CA ARG A 90 0.56 4.85 8.84
C ARG A 90 -0.28 5.24 7.63
N VAL A 91 -0.33 4.37 6.65
CA VAL A 91 -1.13 4.54 5.42
C VAL A 91 -1.80 3.23 5.05
N ASP A 92 -2.95 3.30 4.40
CA ASP A 92 -3.63 2.09 3.92
C ASP A 92 -2.85 1.53 2.73
N ILE A 93 -2.67 0.20 2.67
CA ILE A 93 -1.90 -0.42 1.58
C ILE A 93 -2.52 -0.18 0.19
N GLY A 94 -3.85 0.00 0.16
CA GLY A 94 -4.58 0.34 -1.05
C GLY A 94 -4.33 1.76 -1.56
N ASP A 95 -3.74 2.64 -0.75
CA ASP A 95 -3.36 3.99 -1.15
C ASP A 95 -1.92 4.06 -1.69
N LEU A 96 -1.17 2.95 -1.70
CA LEU A 96 0.22 2.93 -2.18
C LEU A 96 0.30 2.60 -3.67
N ARG A 97 1.21 3.28 -4.38
CA ARG A 97 1.55 3.04 -5.78
C ARG A 97 3.07 3.01 -5.97
N ASN A 98 3.53 2.36 -7.03
CA ASN A 98 4.93 2.43 -7.42
C ASN A 98 5.30 3.87 -7.78
N ILE A 99 6.56 4.22 -7.54
CA ILE A 99 7.13 5.42 -8.14
C ILE A 99 7.41 5.03 -9.59
N GLU A 100 6.64 5.56 -10.54
CA GLU A 100 6.97 5.39 -11.95
C GLU A 100 8.38 5.99 -12.16
N SER A 101 9.30 5.19 -12.71
CA SER A 101 10.63 5.63 -13.12
C SER A 101 10.57 6.36 -14.46
#